data_AF-A0A3M2FU46-F1
#
_entry.id   AF-A0A3M2FU46-F1
#
_cell.length_a   1.000
_cell.length_b   1.000
_cell.length_c   1.000
_cell.angle_alpha   90.00
_cell.angle_beta   90.00
_cell.angle_gamma   90.00
#
_symmetry.space_group_name_H-M   'P 1'
#
loop_
_entity.id
_entity.type
_entity.pdbx_description
1 polymer ?
#
loop_
_entity_poly.entity_id
_entity_poly.type
_entity_poly.pdbx_seq_one_letter_code
_entity_poly.pdbx_strand_id
1 'polypeptide(L)'
;MQVEVERIVRAGSREEAEEVLRRHDLDLSADTDDVQIRSRYHEPSRFWGERNRLKVTIRVRVPIEYHVEFATGMGNVWIADLEGRIEGKTGAGNIEIEAIRGEVDLRSGSGNITVEAVDGFVEAATGAGNIAVRGVCGAMELNTGAGNVEADLTCQPEDDSVFTSGAGNVTVYVDAEIRCRVDAVAGMGTARTDFPLRVEGRWMKKSFEGRINGGGPELRLRAGVGNVTLLRRP
;
A
#
# COMPACT_ATOMS: atom_id res chain seq x y z
N MET A 1 11.57 19.07 14.67
CA MET A 1 11.49 17.60 14.45
C MET A 1 11.73 16.89 15.77
N GLN A 2 11.13 15.71 15.96
CA GLN A 2 11.34 14.88 17.15
C GLN A 2 11.51 13.43 16.71
N VAL A 3 12.55 12.77 17.22
CA VAL A 3 12.78 11.33 17.00
C VAL A 3 12.80 10.63 18.35
N GLU A 4 11.97 9.61 18.49
CA GLU A 4 11.94 8.72 19.66
C GLU A 4 12.26 7.30 19.19
N VAL A 5 13.25 6.67 19.82
CA VAL A 5 13.60 5.28 19.54
C VAL A 5 13.49 4.44 20.79
N GLU A 6 12.68 3.40 20.72
CA GLU A 6 12.53 2.39 21.76
C GLU A 6 13.14 1.07 21.27
N ARG A 7 14.05 0.49 22.05
CA ARG A 7 14.64 -0.82 21.82
C ARG A 7 14.28 -1.75 22.97
N ILE A 8 13.52 -2.80 22.68
CA ILE A 8 13.10 -3.82 23.66
C ILE A 8 13.81 -5.12 23.33
N VAL A 9 14.57 -5.64 24.30
CA VAL A 9 15.30 -6.91 24.16
C VAL A 9 14.70 -8.00 25.04
N ARG A 10 14.53 -9.19 24.47
CA ARG A 10 14.14 -10.41 25.18
C ARG A 10 15.37 -11.26 25.47
N ALA A 11 15.74 -11.35 26.74
CA ALA A 11 16.90 -12.10 27.22
C ALA A 11 16.70 -12.66 28.62
N GLY A 12 17.41 -13.74 28.95
CA GLY A 12 17.39 -14.37 30.27
C GLY A 12 18.29 -13.67 31.28
N SER A 13 19.23 -12.84 30.83
CA SER A 13 20.11 -12.03 31.68
C SER A 13 20.36 -10.64 31.11
N ARG A 14 20.84 -9.72 31.96
CA ARG A 14 21.25 -8.38 31.55
C ARG A 14 22.44 -8.41 30.58
N GLU A 15 23.44 -9.24 30.86
CA GLU A 15 24.64 -9.38 30.01
C GLU A 15 24.26 -9.82 28.60
N GLU A 16 23.33 -10.78 28.50
CA GLU A 16 22.81 -11.26 27.23
C GLU A 16 22.00 -10.17 26.51
N ALA A 17 21.21 -9.37 27.24
CA ALA A 17 20.50 -8.24 26.65
C ALA A 17 21.46 -7.18 26.07
N GLU A 18 22.53 -6.87 26.79
CA GLU A 18 23.57 -5.93 26.35
C GLU A 18 24.33 -6.44 25.12
N GLU A 19 24.53 -7.74 25.00
CA GLU A 19 25.13 -8.34 23.81
C GLU A 19 24.23 -8.21 22.58
N VAL A 20 22.93 -8.43 22.72
CA VAL A 20 21.95 -8.21 21.64
C VAL A 20 21.93 -6.74 21.21
N LEU A 21 21.92 -5.81 22.17
CA LEU A 21 21.96 -4.37 21.86
C LEU A 21 23.26 -3.96 21.15
N ARG A 22 24.41 -4.54 21.53
CA ARG A 22 25.70 -4.27 20.86
C ARG A 22 25.73 -4.71 19.41
N ARG A 23 24.88 -5.65 18.99
CA ARG A 23 24.76 -6.12 17.60
C ARG A 23 23.79 -5.29 16.76
N HIS A 24 23.04 -4.40 17.40
CA HIS A 24 22.14 -3.46 16.74
C HIS A 24 22.82 -2.11 16.56
N ASP A 25 23.14 -1.83 15.31
CA ASP A 25 23.72 -0.56 14.89
C ASP A 25 22.58 0.39 14.50
N LEU A 26 22.49 1.52 15.21
CA LEU A 26 21.46 2.52 15.04
C LEU A 26 22.12 3.88 14.85
N ASP A 27 22.15 4.34 13.61
CA ASP A 27 22.62 5.65 13.23
C ASP A 27 21.42 6.60 13.13
N LEU A 28 21.48 7.72 13.85
CA LEU A 28 20.52 8.82 13.76
C LEU A 28 21.30 10.10 13.45
N SER A 29 21.01 10.73 12.33
CA SER A 29 21.52 12.05 11.99
C SER A 29 20.36 12.95 11.61
N ALA A 30 20.28 14.12 12.24
CA ALA A 30 19.29 15.13 11.90
C ALA A 30 20.01 16.46 11.71
N ASP A 31 19.63 17.21 10.68
CA ASP A 31 19.98 18.61 10.53
C ASP A 31 18.72 19.48 10.68
N THR A 32 18.75 20.72 10.20
CA THR A 32 17.60 21.64 10.30
C THR A 32 16.39 21.16 9.51
N ASP A 33 16.62 20.47 8.39
CA ASP A 33 15.62 20.22 7.36
C ASP A 33 15.38 18.72 7.11
N ASP A 34 16.32 17.84 7.50
CA ASP A 34 16.21 16.41 7.28
C ASP A 34 16.54 15.55 8.52
N VAL A 35 15.94 14.35 8.56
CA VAL A 35 16.16 13.30 9.56
C VAL A 35 16.46 12.00 8.84
N GLN A 36 17.68 11.50 9.03
CA GLN A 36 18.11 10.21 8.51
C GLN A 36 18.26 9.20 9.65
N ILE A 37 17.65 8.03 9.44
CA ILE A 37 17.60 6.94 10.39
C ILE A 37 18.05 5.66 9.70
N ARG A 38 19.10 5.02 10.23
CA ARG A 38 19.58 3.74 9.71
C ARG A 38 19.70 2.74 10.83
N SER A 39 18.87 1.69 10.77
CA SER A 39 18.82 0.60 11.74
C SER A 39 19.29 -0.70 11.09
N ARG A 40 20.42 -1.25 11.54
CA ARG A 40 21.02 -2.50 11.04
C ARG A 40 21.21 -3.49 12.18
N TYR A 41 20.87 -4.75 11.95
CA TYR A 41 21.14 -5.82 12.90
C TYR A 41 22.13 -6.81 12.28
N HIS A 42 23.26 -7.03 12.95
CA HIS A 42 24.31 -7.92 12.48
C HIS A 42 24.10 -9.33 13.05
N GLU A 43 23.52 -10.24 12.25
CA GLU A 43 23.46 -11.67 12.60
C GLU A 43 24.75 -12.40 12.18
N PRO A 44 25.39 -13.17 13.09
CA PRO A 44 26.43 -14.11 12.70
C PRO A 44 25.82 -15.34 12.01
N SER A 45 26.45 -15.78 10.93
CA SER A 45 25.99 -16.84 9.99
C SER A 45 25.80 -18.25 10.56
N ARG A 46 25.97 -18.48 11.87
CA ARG A 46 26.02 -19.81 12.50
C ARG A 46 24.92 -20.12 13.52
N PHE A 47 23.96 -19.21 13.76
CA PHE A 47 22.92 -19.43 14.77
C PHE A 47 21.54 -19.61 14.14
N TRP A 48 21.03 -20.84 14.19
CA TRP A 48 19.65 -21.22 13.84
C TRP A 48 18.70 -21.09 15.06
N GLY A 49 18.94 -20.12 15.96
CA GLY A 49 18.20 -19.97 17.23
C GLY A 49 17.61 -18.58 17.42
N GLU A 50 16.34 -18.55 17.87
CA GLU A 50 15.47 -17.40 18.20
C GLU A 50 15.70 -16.09 17.42
N ARG A 51 15.00 -15.98 16.28
CA ARG A 51 15.08 -14.85 15.35
C ARG A 51 14.43 -13.54 15.79
N ASN A 52 13.92 -13.42 17.03
CA ASN A 52 13.09 -12.29 17.47
C ASN A 52 13.45 -11.77 18.87
N ARG A 53 14.74 -11.51 19.10
CA ARG A 53 15.23 -11.06 20.43
C ARG A 53 15.25 -9.55 20.60
N LEU A 54 15.10 -8.79 19.52
CA LEU A 54 15.12 -7.33 19.51
C LEU A 54 13.90 -6.80 18.78
N LYS A 55 13.13 -5.94 19.45
CA LYS A 55 12.09 -5.11 18.85
C LYS A 55 12.58 -3.66 18.85
N VAL A 56 12.50 -3.01 17.70
CA VAL A 56 12.84 -1.59 17.55
C VAL A 56 11.58 -0.87 17.11
N THR A 57 11.20 0.17 17.85
CA THR A 57 10.13 1.10 17.49
C THR A 57 10.77 2.46 17.26
N ILE A 58 10.54 3.06 16.11
CA ILE A 58 11.03 4.40 15.76
C ILE A 58 9.80 5.27 15.49
N ARG A 59 9.66 6.36 16.25
CA ARG A 59 8.63 7.37 16.04
C ARG A 59 9.30 8.66 15.61
N VAL A 60 8.88 9.20 14.48
CA VAL A 60 9.42 10.44 13.92
C VAL A 60 8.26 11.43 13.80
N ARG A 61 8.45 12.65 14.28
CA ARG A 61 7.56 13.78 14.07
C ARG A 61 8.28 14.84 13.26
N VAL A 62 7.72 15.18 12.12
CA VAL A 62 8.21 16.15 11.16
C VAL A 62 7.18 17.28 10.99
N PRO A 63 7.56 18.43 10.38
CA PRO A 63 6.58 19.40 9.89
C PRO A 63 5.58 18.75 8.92
N ILE A 64 4.42 19.38 8.72
CA ILE A 64 3.38 18.84 7.82
C ILE A 64 3.89 18.73 6.38
N GLU A 65 4.62 19.75 5.90
CA GLU A 65 5.28 19.72 4.59
C GLU A 65 6.57 18.90 4.71
N TYR A 66 6.55 17.64 4.27
CA TYR A 66 7.70 16.75 4.40
C TYR A 66 7.68 15.59 3.41
N HIS A 67 8.85 15.30 2.83
CA HIS A 67 9.05 14.14 1.96
C HIS A 67 9.59 12.97 2.77
N VAL A 68 9.05 11.77 2.59
CA VAL A 68 9.49 10.57 3.32
C VAL A 68 9.97 9.52 2.34
N GLU A 69 11.23 9.11 2.49
CA GLU A 69 11.77 7.89 1.89
C GLU A 69 11.98 6.83 2.96
N PHE A 70 11.51 5.60 2.73
CA PHE A 70 11.79 4.49 3.65
C PHE A 70 12.12 3.16 2.97
N ALA A 71 12.99 2.38 3.62
CA ALA A 71 13.26 1.00 3.25
C ALA A 71 13.38 0.13 4.50
N THR A 72 12.64 -0.98 4.54
CA THR A 72 12.66 -1.93 5.66
C THR A 72 12.63 -3.37 5.18
N GLY A 73 13.15 -4.29 5.99
CA GLY A 73 13.12 -5.73 5.69
C GLY A 73 11.80 -6.36 6.11
N MET A 74 11.44 -6.23 7.40
CA MET A 74 10.29 -6.90 8.01
C MET A 74 9.45 -5.98 8.90
N GLY A 75 9.91 -4.75 9.14
CA GLY A 75 9.21 -3.82 10.02
C GLY A 75 7.96 -3.25 9.36
N ASN A 76 6.90 -3.06 10.15
CA ASN A 76 5.72 -2.34 9.68
C ASN A 76 6.03 -0.84 9.63
N VAL A 77 5.42 -0.15 8.67
CA VAL A 77 5.56 1.30 8.48
C VAL A 77 4.17 1.92 8.53
N TRP A 78 4.04 2.97 9.33
CA TRP A 78 2.84 3.80 9.41
C TRP A 78 3.25 5.25 9.24
N ILE A 79 2.63 5.94 8.29
CA ILE A 79 2.87 7.36 7.99
C ILE A 79 1.51 8.03 7.87
N ALA A 80 1.34 9.17 8.54
CA ALA A 80 0.09 9.90 8.52
C ALA A 80 0.30 11.42 8.57
N ASP A 81 -0.70 12.17 8.12
CA ASP A 81 -0.85 13.61 8.30
C ASP A 81 0.29 14.45 7.68
N LEU A 82 0.61 14.21 6.40
CA LEU A 82 1.67 14.93 5.68
C LEU A 82 1.22 15.54 4.35
N GLU A 83 1.87 16.63 3.97
CA GLU A 83 1.87 17.21 2.64
C GLU A 83 3.26 16.96 2.02
N GLY A 84 3.33 16.10 1.01
CA GLY A 84 4.60 15.73 0.41
C GLY A 84 4.56 14.38 -0.28
N ARG A 85 5.71 14.02 -0.85
CA ARG A 85 5.91 12.74 -1.55
C ARG A 85 6.33 11.66 -0.56
N ILE A 86 5.65 10.52 -0.61
CA ILE A 86 6.01 9.31 0.13
C ILE A 86 6.51 8.27 -0.86
N GLU A 87 7.77 7.85 -0.70
CA GLU A 87 8.35 6.76 -1.48
C GLU A 87 8.87 5.69 -0.54
N GLY A 88 8.50 4.43 -0.72
CA GLY A 88 9.02 3.43 0.18
C GLY A 88 8.82 1.99 -0.21
N LYS A 89 9.66 1.15 0.41
CA LYS A 89 9.63 -0.29 0.19
C LYS A 89 9.84 -1.13 1.43
N THR A 90 9.22 -2.30 1.44
CA THR A 90 9.37 -3.30 2.49
C THR A 90 9.54 -4.71 1.91
N GLY A 91 10.33 -5.56 2.58
CA GLY A 91 10.42 -6.97 2.21
C GLY A 91 9.14 -7.73 2.59
N ALA A 92 8.74 -7.65 3.86
CA ALA A 92 7.63 -8.44 4.41
C ALA A 92 6.73 -7.71 5.41
N GLY A 93 7.10 -6.52 5.86
CA GLY A 93 6.27 -5.74 6.79
C GLY A 93 5.06 -5.12 6.08
N ASN A 94 4.03 -4.75 6.84
CA ASN A 94 2.88 -4.04 6.29
C ASN A 94 3.17 -2.53 6.17
N ILE A 95 2.57 -1.88 5.19
CA ILE A 95 2.62 -0.42 5.02
C ILE A 95 1.20 0.13 5.19
N GLU A 96 1.06 1.14 6.02
CA GLU A 96 -0.18 1.87 6.25
C GLU A 96 0.07 3.36 6.06
N ILE A 97 -0.64 3.97 5.12
CA ILE A 97 -0.54 5.40 4.79
C ILE A 97 -1.91 6.04 5.01
N GLU A 98 -1.96 7.17 5.71
CA GLU A 98 -3.21 7.87 6.02
C GLU A 98 -3.07 9.40 5.82
N ALA A 99 -4.10 10.07 5.32
CA ALA A 99 -4.20 11.53 5.30
C ALA A 99 -2.97 12.23 4.67
N ILE A 100 -2.67 11.89 3.41
CA ILE A 100 -1.54 12.46 2.66
C ILE A 100 -2.05 13.41 1.57
N ARG A 101 -1.40 14.57 1.40
CA ARG A 101 -1.53 15.39 0.19
C ARG A 101 -0.23 15.31 -0.60
N GLY A 102 -0.26 14.66 -1.75
CA GLY A 102 0.92 14.42 -2.57
C GLY A 102 0.97 13.00 -3.12
N GLU A 103 2.07 12.70 -3.81
CA GLU A 103 2.28 11.40 -4.46
C GLU A 103 2.73 10.33 -3.46
N VAL A 104 2.20 9.11 -3.63
CA VAL A 104 2.52 7.95 -2.81
C VAL A 104 2.97 6.78 -3.71
N ASP A 105 4.23 6.35 -3.61
CA ASP A 105 4.79 5.17 -4.28
C ASP A 105 5.24 4.13 -3.22
N LEU A 106 4.54 2.99 -3.18
CA LEU A 106 4.76 1.95 -2.19
C LEU A 106 5.00 0.59 -2.82
N ARG A 107 6.05 -0.10 -2.38
CA ARG A 107 6.36 -1.47 -2.83
C ARG A 107 6.55 -2.44 -1.67
N SER A 108 5.97 -3.63 -1.76
CA SER A 108 6.11 -4.68 -0.76
C SER A 108 6.43 -6.03 -1.38
N GLY A 109 7.30 -6.83 -0.76
CA GLY A 109 7.52 -8.20 -1.21
C GLY A 109 6.34 -9.11 -0.88
N SER A 110 5.93 -9.13 0.40
CA SER A 110 4.85 -10.01 0.88
C SER A 110 3.88 -9.37 1.88
N GLY A 111 4.15 -8.15 2.34
CA GLY A 111 3.28 -7.44 3.28
C GLY A 111 2.08 -6.80 2.57
N ASN A 112 1.04 -6.52 3.36
CA ASN A 112 -0.14 -5.78 2.88
C ASN A 112 0.17 -4.27 2.79
N ILE A 113 -0.52 -3.60 1.87
CA ILE A 113 -0.48 -2.14 1.73
C ILE A 113 -1.90 -1.62 1.93
N THR A 114 -2.06 -0.71 2.89
CA THR A 114 -3.30 0.02 3.13
C THR A 114 -3.05 1.50 2.91
N VAL A 115 -3.88 2.15 2.09
CA VAL A 115 -3.80 3.60 1.83
C VAL A 115 -5.16 4.23 2.04
N GLU A 116 -5.25 5.22 2.93
CA GLU A 116 -6.49 5.91 3.26
C GLU A 116 -6.33 7.43 3.13
N ALA A 117 -7.36 8.09 2.57
CA ALA A 117 -7.47 9.55 2.50
C ALA A 117 -6.23 10.24 1.86
N VAL A 118 -5.96 9.94 0.59
CA VAL A 118 -4.86 10.57 -0.17
C VAL A 118 -5.40 11.53 -1.21
N ASP A 119 -4.90 12.75 -1.22
CA ASP A 119 -5.14 13.75 -2.27
C ASP A 119 -3.90 13.81 -3.17
N GLY A 120 -3.93 13.07 -4.27
CA GLY A 120 -2.76 12.84 -5.13
C GLY A 120 -2.73 11.46 -5.78
N PHE A 121 -1.68 11.22 -6.58
CA PHE A 121 -1.47 9.94 -7.28
C PHE A 121 -0.95 8.86 -6.33
N VAL A 122 -1.50 7.65 -6.45
CA VAL A 122 -1.06 6.47 -5.66
C VAL A 122 -0.60 5.35 -6.58
N GLU A 123 0.66 4.95 -6.47
CA GLU A 123 1.18 3.70 -7.00
C GLU A 123 1.47 2.74 -5.84
N ALA A 124 0.85 1.56 -5.87
CA ALA A 124 1.06 0.53 -4.85
C ALA A 124 1.26 -0.84 -5.49
N ALA A 125 2.34 -1.52 -5.13
CA ALA A 125 2.65 -2.85 -5.64
C ALA A 125 3.05 -3.83 -4.54
N THR A 126 2.54 -5.06 -4.58
CA THR A 126 2.98 -6.15 -3.68
C THR A 126 3.12 -7.49 -4.38
N GLY A 127 4.09 -8.31 -3.97
CA GLY A 127 4.27 -9.64 -4.56
C GLY A 127 3.20 -10.64 -4.14
N ALA A 128 2.87 -10.68 -2.85
CA ALA A 128 1.94 -11.66 -2.26
C ALA A 128 0.97 -11.08 -1.22
N GLY A 129 1.02 -9.77 -0.97
CA GLY A 129 0.11 -9.11 -0.05
C GLY A 129 -1.20 -8.68 -0.72
N ASN A 130 -2.15 -8.23 0.11
CA ASN A 130 -3.33 -7.50 -0.37
C ASN A 130 -3.02 -6.01 -0.44
N ILE A 131 -3.73 -5.32 -1.34
CA ILE A 131 -3.75 -3.86 -1.44
C ILE A 131 -5.17 -3.41 -1.15
N ALA A 132 -5.34 -2.53 -0.16
CA ALA A 132 -6.60 -1.88 0.14
C ALA A 132 -6.42 -0.37 0.05
N VAL A 133 -7.23 0.29 -0.78
CA VAL A 133 -7.21 1.75 -0.90
C VAL A 133 -8.60 2.34 -0.72
N ARG A 134 -8.68 3.45 0.02
CA ARG A 134 -9.95 4.15 0.25
C ARG A 134 -9.74 5.65 0.29
N GLY A 135 -10.65 6.40 -0.34
CA GLY A 135 -10.62 7.85 -0.20
C GLY A 135 -9.46 8.51 -0.92
N VAL A 136 -9.03 7.94 -2.05
CA VAL A 136 -8.00 8.56 -2.90
C VAL A 136 -8.67 9.51 -3.90
N CYS A 137 -8.28 10.78 -3.86
CA CYS A 137 -8.70 11.83 -4.78
C CYS A 137 -7.55 12.06 -5.77
N GLY A 138 -7.48 11.19 -6.77
CA GLY A 138 -6.39 11.14 -7.74
C GLY A 138 -6.45 9.84 -8.55
N ALA A 139 -5.53 9.70 -9.51
CA ALA A 139 -5.35 8.44 -10.23
C ALA A 139 -4.62 7.41 -9.38
N MET A 140 -4.83 6.12 -9.68
CA MET A 140 -4.29 5.02 -8.91
C MET A 140 -3.78 3.89 -9.81
N GLU A 141 -2.58 3.39 -9.52
CA GLU A 141 -2.05 2.16 -10.09
C GLU A 141 -1.79 1.14 -8.98
N LEU A 142 -2.58 0.06 -8.97
CA LEU A 142 -2.56 -0.96 -7.92
C LEU A 142 -2.22 -2.31 -8.52
N ASN A 143 -1.16 -2.96 -8.02
CA ASN A 143 -0.68 -4.21 -8.57
C ASN A 143 -0.35 -5.23 -7.48
N THR A 144 -0.93 -6.43 -7.56
CA THR A 144 -0.49 -7.56 -6.73
C THR A 144 -0.23 -8.83 -7.56
N GLY A 145 0.85 -9.53 -7.24
CA GLY A 145 1.15 -10.82 -7.85
C GLY A 145 0.19 -11.92 -7.40
N ALA A 146 0.02 -12.06 -6.08
CA ALA A 146 -0.79 -13.10 -5.45
C ALA A 146 -1.53 -12.55 -4.22
N GLY A 147 -2.56 -11.74 -4.44
CA GLY A 147 -3.39 -11.16 -3.38
C GLY A 147 -4.61 -10.46 -3.95
N ASN A 148 -5.43 -9.89 -3.09
CA ASN A 148 -6.59 -9.12 -3.52
C ASN A 148 -6.26 -7.64 -3.63
N VAL A 149 -6.89 -6.99 -4.60
CA VAL A 149 -6.97 -5.53 -4.69
C VAL A 149 -8.38 -5.13 -4.33
N GLU A 150 -8.51 -4.29 -3.31
CA GLU A 150 -9.77 -3.68 -2.91
C GLU A 150 -9.62 -2.15 -2.98
N ALA A 151 -10.48 -1.50 -3.76
CA ALA A 151 -10.45 -0.06 -3.93
C ALA A 151 -11.83 0.54 -3.71
N ASP A 152 -11.88 1.62 -2.94
CA ASP A 152 -13.10 2.33 -2.62
C ASP A 152 -12.99 3.78 -3.09
N LEU A 153 -13.58 4.03 -4.26
CA LEU A 153 -13.56 5.31 -4.94
C LEU A 153 -14.66 6.20 -4.36
N THR A 154 -14.27 7.18 -3.55
CA THR A 154 -15.16 8.24 -3.01
C THR A 154 -14.92 9.61 -3.61
N CYS A 155 -13.82 9.76 -4.32
CA CYS A 155 -13.44 10.97 -5.03
C CYS A 155 -13.41 10.65 -6.52
N GLN A 156 -13.79 11.63 -7.33
CA GLN A 156 -13.65 11.54 -8.78
C GLN A 156 -12.16 11.46 -9.14
N PRO A 157 -11.69 10.36 -9.76
CA PRO A 157 -10.32 10.30 -10.27
C PRO A 157 -10.10 11.41 -11.30
N GLU A 158 -8.90 12.00 -11.30
CA GLU A 158 -8.50 13.05 -12.24
C GLU A 158 -7.99 12.48 -13.57
N ASP A 159 -7.43 11.26 -13.55
CA ASP A 159 -6.87 10.54 -14.69
C ASP A 159 -7.19 9.04 -14.59
N ASP A 160 -6.76 8.28 -15.60
CA ASP A 160 -6.99 6.85 -15.72
C ASP A 160 -6.39 6.06 -14.53
N SER A 161 -7.07 4.99 -14.11
CA SER A 161 -6.65 4.13 -13.00
C SER A 161 -6.62 2.66 -13.42
N VAL A 162 -5.64 1.91 -12.91
CA VAL A 162 -5.38 0.52 -13.31
C VAL A 162 -5.19 -0.37 -12.09
N PHE A 163 -6.08 -1.36 -11.92
CA PHE A 163 -6.04 -2.30 -10.80
C PHE A 163 -5.85 -3.73 -11.30
N THR A 164 -4.77 -4.36 -10.87
CA THR A 164 -4.36 -5.67 -11.36
C THR A 164 -4.04 -6.63 -10.23
N SER A 165 -4.58 -7.85 -10.33
CA SER A 165 -4.15 -9.01 -9.53
C SER A 165 -3.77 -10.17 -10.45
N GLY A 166 -2.58 -10.74 -10.26
CA GLY A 166 -2.15 -11.94 -10.97
C GLY A 166 -2.96 -13.17 -10.54
N ALA A 167 -2.98 -13.43 -9.24
CA ALA A 167 -3.77 -14.48 -8.59
C ALA A 167 -4.50 -13.92 -7.37
N GLY A 168 -5.77 -13.59 -7.54
CA GLY A 168 -6.63 -12.99 -6.52
C GLY A 168 -7.77 -12.19 -7.16
N ASN A 169 -8.58 -11.57 -6.32
CA ASN A 169 -9.73 -10.80 -6.79
C ASN A 169 -9.38 -9.32 -6.90
N VAL A 170 -10.04 -8.65 -7.84
CA VAL A 170 -10.10 -7.18 -7.90
C VAL A 170 -11.53 -6.77 -7.59
N THR A 171 -11.72 -6.10 -6.46
CA THR A 171 -13.02 -5.59 -6.02
C THR A 171 -12.95 -4.07 -5.94
N VAL A 172 -13.89 -3.41 -6.59
CA VAL A 172 -13.96 -1.94 -6.59
C VAL A 172 -15.35 -1.50 -6.18
N TYR A 173 -15.41 -0.63 -5.19
CA TYR A 173 -16.61 0.10 -4.80
C TYR A 173 -16.52 1.51 -5.38
N VAL A 174 -17.63 1.97 -5.96
CA VAL A 174 -17.69 3.27 -6.63
C VAL A 174 -18.88 4.05 -6.08
N ASP A 175 -18.62 5.26 -5.60
CA ASP A 175 -19.65 6.18 -5.17
C ASP A 175 -20.59 6.58 -6.30
N ALA A 176 -21.85 6.83 -5.93
CA ALA A 176 -22.96 7.02 -6.87
C ALA A 176 -22.77 8.22 -7.81
N GLU A 177 -21.90 9.18 -7.49
CA GLU A 177 -21.67 10.39 -8.28
C GLU A 177 -20.43 10.28 -9.20
N ILE A 178 -19.59 9.26 -9.03
CA ILE A 178 -18.35 9.13 -9.78
C ILE A 178 -18.62 8.80 -11.24
N ARG A 179 -17.87 9.42 -12.13
CA ARG A 179 -18.00 9.28 -13.58
C ARG A 179 -16.73 8.65 -14.14
N CYS A 180 -16.84 7.48 -14.74
CA CYS A 180 -15.71 6.77 -15.32
C CYS A 180 -16.14 5.88 -16.49
N ARG A 181 -15.19 5.60 -17.39
CA ARG A 181 -15.31 4.49 -18.34
C ARG A 181 -14.71 3.27 -17.66
N VAL A 182 -15.36 2.12 -17.74
CA VAL A 182 -14.85 0.90 -17.12
C VAL A 182 -14.52 -0.11 -18.20
N ASP A 183 -13.36 -0.74 -18.04
CA ASP A 183 -12.95 -1.92 -18.76
C ASP A 183 -12.50 -2.97 -17.72
N ALA A 184 -13.27 -4.06 -17.60
CA ALA A 184 -13.03 -5.10 -16.62
C ALA A 184 -12.86 -6.47 -17.28
N VAL A 185 -11.78 -7.18 -16.93
CA VAL A 185 -11.45 -8.50 -17.48
C VAL A 185 -10.97 -9.46 -16.39
N ALA A 186 -11.62 -10.61 -16.30
CA ALA A 186 -11.19 -11.77 -15.52
C ALA A 186 -10.72 -12.89 -16.46
N GLY A 187 -9.44 -13.23 -16.45
CA GLY A 187 -8.88 -14.29 -17.30
C GLY A 187 -9.47 -15.67 -16.96
N MET A 188 -9.30 -16.08 -15.70
CA MET A 188 -9.89 -17.28 -15.11
C MET A 188 -10.76 -16.92 -13.90
N GLY A 189 -12.04 -16.69 -14.17
CA GLY A 189 -13.06 -16.39 -13.17
C GLY A 189 -14.27 -15.74 -13.80
N THR A 190 -14.91 -14.85 -13.06
CA THR A 190 -16.06 -14.07 -13.54
C THR A 190 -15.83 -12.58 -13.35
N ALA A 191 -16.33 -11.79 -14.30
CA ALA A 191 -16.44 -10.35 -14.14
C ALA A 191 -17.92 -10.00 -13.86
N ARG A 192 -18.17 -9.25 -12.78
CA ARG A 192 -19.54 -8.86 -12.37
C ARG A 192 -19.61 -7.39 -12.01
N THR A 193 -20.77 -6.80 -12.26
CA THR A 193 -21.10 -5.47 -11.77
C THR A 193 -22.59 -5.36 -11.43
N ASP A 194 -22.94 -4.53 -10.46
CA ASP A 194 -24.32 -4.17 -10.14
C ASP A 194 -24.74 -2.81 -10.73
N PHE A 195 -23.84 -2.13 -11.45
CA PHE A 195 -24.17 -0.91 -12.18
C PHE A 195 -25.07 -1.23 -13.38
N PRO A 196 -26.13 -0.44 -13.64
CA PRO A 196 -26.98 -0.59 -14.81
C PRO A 196 -26.27 -0.02 -16.05
N LEU A 197 -25.13 -0.60 -16.42
CA LEU A 197 -24.37 -0.17 -17.59
C LEU A 197 -25.18 -0.51 -18.84
N ARG A 198 -25.51 0.51 -19.65
CA ARG A 198 -26.01 0.29 -21.01
C ARG A 198 -24.90 -0.42 -21.77
N VAL A 199 -25.19 -1.64 -22.21
CA VAL A 199 -24.22 -2.52 -22.88
C VAL A 199 -23.86 -1.95 -24.25
N GLU A 200 -22.84 -1.11 -24.29
CA GLU A 200 -22.17 -0.72 -25.52
C GLU A 200 -20.92 -1.61 -25.65
N GLY A 201 -21.07 -2.83 -26.19
CA GLY A 201 -19.92 -3.73 -26.39
C GLY A 201 -20.19 -5.23 -26.25
N ARG A 202 -19.11 -6.02 -26.24
CA ARG A 202 -19.14 -7.49 -26.07
C ARG A 202 -19.30 -7.86 -24.60
N TRP A 203 -20.52 -8.16 -24.19
CA TRP A 203 -20.76 -8.78 -22.88
C TRP A 203 -20.41 -10.27 -22.93
N MET A 204 -19.44 -10.70 -22.12
CA MET A 204 -19.11 -12.12 -21.91
C MET A 204 -19.05 -12.41 -20.41
N LYS A 205 -19.17 -13.68 -19.97
CA LYS A 205 -19.08 -14.04 -18.54
C LYS A 205 -17.78 -13.60 -17.85
N LYS A 206 -16.76 -13.23 -18.63
CA LYS A 206 -15.38 -12.93 -18.21
C LYS A 206 -14.99 -11.45 -18.33
N SER A 207 -15.82 -10.62 -18.96
CA SER A 207 -15.50 -9.21 -19.16
C SER A 207 -16.74 -8.36 -19.32
N PHE A 208 -16.62 -7.10 -18.92
CA PHE A 208 -17.62 -6.08 -19.20
C PHE A 208 -16.94 -4.75 -19.44
N GLU A 209 -17.58 -3.93 -20.28
CA GLU A 209 -17.16 -2.57 -20.61
C GLU A 209 -18.40 -1.67 -20.53
N GLY A 210 -18.19 -0.40 -20.18
CA GLY A 210 -19.29 0.56 -20.14
C GLY A 210 -18.91 1.91 -19.56
N ARG A 211 -19.94 2.74 -19.36
CA ARG A 211 -19.80 4.10 -18.80
C ARG A 211 -20.64 4.23 -17.55
N ILE A 212 -20.04 4.69 -16.46
CA ILE A 212 -20.73 5.11 -15.24
C ILE A 212 -20.93 6.63 -15.31
N ASN A 213 -22.15 7.10 -15.05
CA ASN A 213 -22.51 8.52 -14.94
C ASN A 213 -22.00 9.43 -16.08
N GLY A 214 -22.06 8.94 -17.32
CA GLY A 214 -21.64 9.67 -18.53
C GLY A 214 -20.22 9.34 -19.02
N GLY A 215 -19.46 8.55 -18.27
CA GLY A 215 -18.06 8.21 -18.58
C GLY A 215 -17.08 9.13 -17.84
N GLY A 216 -15.85 9.26 -18.32
CA GLY A 216 -14.81 10.03 -17.63
C GLY A 216 -13.45 9.38 -17.86
N PRO A 217 -12.50 9.54 -16.92
CA PRO A 217 -11.29 8.74 -16.90
C PRO A 217 -11.60 7.24 -16.93
N GLU A 218 -10.67 6.48 -17.47
CA GLU A 218 -10.74 5.04 -17.61
C GLU A 218 -10.38 4.34 -16.31
N LEU A 219 -11.17 3.35 -15.92
CA LEU A 219 -10.92 2.45 -14.82
C LEU A 219 -10.72 1.04 -15.39
N ARG A 220 -9.46 0.59 -15.45
CA ARG A 220 -9.11 -0.75 -15.95
C ARG A 220 -8.94 -1.71 -14.79
N LEU A 221 -9.72 -2.80 -14.83
CA LEU A 221 -9.70 -3.84 -13.81
C LEU A 221 -9.29 -5.16 -14.43
N ARG A 222 -8.27 -5.81 -13.85
CA ARG A 222 -7.68 -7.04 -14.38
C ARG A 222 -7.44 -8.07 -13.29
N ALA A 223 -8.02 -9.26 -13.43
CA ALA A 223 -7.64 -10.42 -12.64
C ALA A 223 -7.15 -11.54 -13.57
N GLY A 224 -5.93 -12.03 -13.37
CA GLY A 224 -5.42 -13.19 -14.11
C GLY A 224 -6.17 -14.46 -13.72
N VAL A 225 -6.07 -14.82 -12.45
CA VAL A 225 -6.80 -15.91 -11.80
C VAL A 225 -7.60 -15.36 -10.63
N GLY A 226 -8.92 -15.31 -10.77
CA GLY A 226 -9.82 -14.72 -9.79
C GLY A 226 -10.95 -13.94 -10.43
N ASN A 227 -11.73 -13.25 -9.60
CA ASN A 227 -12.88 -12.49 -10.06
C ASN A 227 -12.58 -11.00 -10.13
N VAL A 228 -13.28 -10.32 -11.04
CA VAL A 228 -13.37 -8.86 -11.05
C VAL A 228 -14.78 -8.48 -10.66
N THR A 229 -14.92 -7.64 -9.63
CA THR A 229 -16.22 -7.19 -9.14
C THR A 229 -16.22 -5.67 -9.03
N LEU A 230 -17.19 -5.02 -9.66
CA LEU A 230 -17.43 -3.59 -9.56
C LEU A 230 -18.80 -3.33 -8.95
N LEU A 231 -18.83 -2.74 -7.76
CA LEU A 231 -20.03 -2.54 -6.98
C LEU A 231 -20.29 -1.06 -6.76
N ARG A 232 -21.57 -0.67 -6.69
CA ARG A 232 -21.95 0.59 -6.06
C ARG A 232 -21.58 0.56 -4.59
N ARG A 233 -21.04 1.65 -4.08
CA ARG A 233 -20.88 1.81 -2.64
C ARG A 233 -22.26 1.81 -1.97
N PRO A 234 -22.45 1.07 -0.86
CA PRO A 234 -23.68 1.10 -0.08
C PRO A 234 -23.95 2.46 0.57
#